data_AF-A0A2K3KMA4-F1
#
_entry.id   AF-A0A2K3KMA4-F1
#
_cell.length_a   1.000
_cell.length_b   1.000
_cell.length_c   1.000
_cell.angle_alpha   90.00
_cell.angle_beta   90.00
_cell.angle_gamma   90.00
#
_symmetry.space_group_name_H-M   'P 1'
#
loop_
_entity.id
_entity.type
_entity.pdbx_description
1 polymer ?
#
loop_
_entity_poly.entity_id
_entity_poly.type
_entity_poly.pdbx_seq_one_letter_code
_entity_poly.pdbx_strand_id
1 'polypeptide(L)'
;MPLSSSPPSNFFHMVPILCLLILSLTIFSSNAQGPPSPGYYPNSKISPISFSQGFRNLWGPQHQKLDQNSLTIWLDSNTGSGFKSLHSYKSGYFGADIKLQPGYTAGVITSLY
;
A
#
# COMPACT_ATOMS: atom_id res chain seq x y z
N MET A 1 24.06 -43.85 -32.17
CA MET A 1 23.40 -43.97 -30.85
C MET A 1 23.89 -42.81 -29.99
N PRO A 2 23.07 -41.78 -29.67
CA PRO A 2 23.45 -40.80 -28.67
C PRO A 2 23.11 -41.32 -27.26
N LEU A 3 24.05 -41.06 -26.35
CA LEU A 3 24.05 -41.43 -24.93
C LEU A 3 22.78 -40.90 -24.22
N SER A 4 22.00 -41.81 -23.62
CA SER A 4 21.03 -41.48 -22.59
C SER A 4 21.79 -41.04 -21.34
N SER A 5 21.95 -39.73 -21.13
CA SER A 5 22.49 -39.20 -19.87
C SER A 5 21.44 -39.37 -18.78
N SER A 6 21.73 -40.23 -17.79
CA SER A 6 20.92 -40.36 -16.59
C SER A 6 21.00 -39.06 -15.77
N PRO A 7 19.89 -38.55 -15.24
CA PRO A 7 19.91 -37.35 -14.42
C PRO A 7 20.76 -37.59 -13.16
N PRO A 8 21.49 -36.58 -12.67
CA PRO A 8 22.34 -36.71 -11.48
C PRO A 8 21.50 -37.13 -10.26
N SER A 9 22.06 -37.95 -9.36
CA SER A 9 21.34 -38.53 -8.20
C SER A 9 20.59 -37.51 -7.32
N ASN A 10 21.09 -36.27 -7.27
CA ASN A 10 20.45 -35.16 -6.55
C ASN A 10 19.11 -34.70 -7.16
N PHE A 11 18.86 -34.99 -8.45
CA PHE A 11 17.63 -34.65 -9.15
C PHE A 11 16.42 -35.35 -8.52
N PHE A 12 16.57 -36.63 -8.17
CA PHE A 12 15.49 -37.41 -7.55
C PHE A 12 15.16 -36.97 -6.12
N HIS A 13 16.12 -36.37 -5.39
CA HIS A 13 15.89 -35.81 -4.05
C HIS A 13 15.28 -34.40 -4.06
N MET A 14 15.47 -33.63 -5.14
CA MET A 14 14.96 -32.25 -5.26
C MET A 14 13.48 -32.18 -5.63
N VAL A 15 12.98 -33.17 -6.39
CA VAL A 15 11.58 -33.26 -6.82
C VAL A 15 10.58 -33.31 -5.65
N PRO A 16 10.72 -34.17 -4.62
CA PRO A 16 9.74 -34.24 -3.52
C PRO A 16 9.73 -32.98 -2.65
N ILE A 17 10.88 -32.32 -2.49
CA ILE A 17 10.98 -31.04 -1.76
C ILE A 17 10.25 -29.94 -2.52
N LEU A 18 10.42 -29.87 -3.84
CA LEU A 18 9.71 -28.92 -4.69
C LEU A 18 8.20 -29.17 -4.67
N CYS A 19 7.77 -30.44 -4.71
CA CYS A 19 6.36 -30.81 -4.59
C CYS A 19 5.76 -30.40 -3.24
N LEU A 20 6.49 -30.60 -2.13
CA LEU A 20 6.07 -30.16 -0.79
C LEU A 20 5.97 -28.64 -0.68
N LEU A 21 6.92 -27.90 -1.29
CA LEU A 21 6.88 -26.43 -1.35
C LEU A 21 5.62 -25.94 -2.09
N ILE A 22 5.33 -26.49 -3.27
CA ILE A 22 4.14 -26.14 -4.05
C ILE A 22 2.86 -26.51 -3.29
N LEU A 23 2.81 -27.69 -2.66
CA LEU A 23 1.66 -28.12 -1.88
C LEU A 23 1.41 -27.20 -0.67
N SER A 24 2.47 -26.81 0.04
CA SER A 24 2.36 -25.82 1.13
C SER A 24 1.80 -24.48 0.64
N LEU A 25 2.25 -23.97 -0.52
CA LEU A 25 1.73 -22.74 -1.12
C LEU A 25 0.23 -22.82 -1.41
N THR A 26 -0.27 -24.00 -1.82
CA THR A 26 -1.71 -24.18 -2.09
C THR A 26 -2.56 -24.24 -0.82
N ILE A 27 -2.04 -24.78 0.28
CA ILE A 27 -2.76 -24.89 1.56
C ILE A 27 -2.92 -23.51 2.24
N PHE A 28 -2.00 -22.57 1.99
CA PHE A 28 -2.08 -21.19 2.49
C PHE A 28 -2.94 -20.25 1.62
N SER A 29 -3.73 -20.79 0.68
CA SER A 29 -4.69 -19.99 -0.09
C SER A 29 -5.84 -19.56 0.81
N SER A 30 -5.61 -18.51 1.61
CA SER A 30 -6.66 -17.82 2.35
C SER A 30 -7.76 -17.43 1.38
N ASN A 31 -9.01 -17.81 1.66
CA ASN A 31 -10.20 -17.34 0.94
C ASN A 31 -10.34 -15.84 1.18
N ALA A 32 -9.60 -15.04 0.42
CA ALA A 32 -9.75 -13.60 0.39
C ALA A 32 -11.04 -13.29 -0.38
N GLN A 33 -12.17 -13.28 0.33
CA GLN A 33 -13.45 -12.78 -0.19
C GLN A 33 -13.37 -11.25 -0.33
N GLY A 34 -12.68 -10.78 -1.37
CA GLY A 34 -12.67 -9.38 -1.77
C GLY A 34 -13.82 -9.05 -2.73
N PRO A 35 -14.10 -7.77 -2.97
CA PRO A 35 -14.99 -7.38 -4.06
C PRO A 35 -14.43 -7.85 -5.42
N PRO A 36 -15.27 -8.05 -6.44
CA PRO A 36 -14.80 -8.39 -7.77
C PRO A 36 -13.95 -7.26 -8.37
N SER A 37 -13.06 -7.61 -9.31
CA SER A 37 -12.24 -6.63 -10.02
C SER A 37 -13.13 -5.58 -10.72
N PRO A 38 -12.89 -4.27 -10.52
CA PRO A 38 -13.64 -3.21 -11.20
C PRO A 38 -13.45 -3.17 -12.72
N GLY A 39 -12.47 -3.87 -13.28
CA GLY A 39 -12.14 -3.85 -14.72
C GLY A 39 -11.35 -2.61 -15.17
N TYR A 40 -11.36 -1.53 -14.39
CA TYR A 40 -10.56 -0.32 -14.62
C TYR A 40 -10.08 0.28 -13.30
N TYR A 41 -8.81 0.70 -13.26
CA TYR A 41 -8.15 1.25 -12.06
C TYR A 41 -7.64 2.66 -12.34
N PRO A 42 -8.39 3.72 -12.02
CA PRO A 42 -7.99 5.11 -12.30
C PRO A 42 -6.61 5.47 -11.73
N ASN A 43 -6.33 5.05 -10.49
CA ASN A 43 -5.06 5.33 -9.81
C ASN A 43 -3.83 4.72 -10.53
N SER A 44 -4.02 3.66 -11.34
CA SER A 44 -2.92 3.08 -12.13
C SER A 44 -2.51 3.95 -13.33
N LYS A 45 -3.34 4.92 -13.72
CA LYS A 45 -3.13 5.80 -14.87
C LYS A 45 -2.56 7.17 -14.48
N ILE A 46 -2.46 7.45 -13.18
CA ILE A 46 -2.02 8.74 -12.65
C ILE A 46 -0.79 8.49 -11.80
N SER A 47 0.30 9.20 -12.08
CA SER A 47 1.51 9.11 -11.26
C SER A 47 1.32 9.88 -9.95
N PRO A 48 1.72 9.31 -8.80
CA PRO A 48 1.66 10.03 -7.53
C PRO A 48 2.67 11.20 -7.52
N ILE A 49 2.33 12.26 -6.80
CA ILE A 49 3.20 13.41 -6.54
C ILE A 49 3.69 13.36 -5.09
N SER A 50 4.81 14.04 -4.80
CA SER A 50 5.22 14.25 -3.42
C SER A 50 4.33 15.30 -2.75
N PHE A 51 4.23 15.26 -1.42
CA PHE A 51 3.40 16.20 -0.67
C PHE A 51 3.70 17.65 -1.01
N SER A 52 4.98 18.04 -1.00
CA SER A 52 5.41 19.43 -1.22
C SER A 52 5.17 19.94 -2.65
N GLN A 53 4.92 19.05 -3.61
CA GLN A 53 4.56 19.45 -4.99
C GLN A 53 3.12 19.95 -5.08
N GLY A 54 2.20 19.39 -4.28
CA GLY A 54 0.76 19.67 -4.39
C GLY A 54 0.15 20.39 -3.19
N PHE A 55 0.79 20.32 -2.03
CA PHE A 55 0.20 20.68 -0.75
C PHE A 55 1.18 21.42 0.16
N ARG A 56 0.62 22.11 1.15
CA ARG A 56 1.35 22.73 2.26
C ARG A 56 0.61 22.49 3.58
N ASN A 57 1.32 22.61 4.70
CA ASN A 57 0.68 22.65 6.00
C ASN A 57 -0.32 23.83 6.06
N LEU A 58 -1.48 23.59 6.65
CA LEU A 58 -2.52 24.60 6.89
C LEU A 58 -2.52 25.04 8.36
N TRP A 59 -2.35 24.09 9.28
CA TRP A 59 -2.28 24.32 10.72
C TRP A 59 -1.58 23.15 11.42
N GLY A 60 -1.11 23.37 12.66
CA GLY A 60 -0.41 22.35 13.45
C GLY A 60 0.88 21.82 12.81
N PRO A 61 1.83 22.67 12.37
CA PRO A 61 3.06 22.22 11.72
C PRO A 61 3.95 21.35 12.63
N GLN A 62 3.86 21.54 13.95
CA GLN A 62 4.55 20.73 14.95
C GLN A 62 3.97 19.30 15.06
N HIS A 63 2.76 19.09 14.51
CA HIS A 63 2.08 17.79 14.39
C HIS A 63 2.10 17.26 12.95
N GLN A 64 3.12 17.65 12.18
CA GLN A 64 3.34 17.20 10.81
C GLN A 64 4.79 16.75 10.61
N LYS A 65 4.98 15.58 9.99
CA LYS A 65 6.28 15.07 9.57
C LYS A 65 6.22 14.60 8.13
N LEU A 66 7.24 14.97 7.35
CA LEU A 66 7.46 14.45 6.01
C LEU A 66 8.64 13.48 6.05
N ASP A 67 8.42 12.29 5.50
CA ASP A 67 9.47 11.29 5.30
C ASP A 67 9.44 10.80 3.86
N GLN A 68 10.47 11.15 3.09
CA GLN A 68 10.55 10.95 1.64
C GLN A 68 9.30 11.50 0.91
N ASN A 69 8.33 10.63 0.63
CA ASN A 69 7.08 10.93 -0.08
C ASN A 69 5.83 10.74 0.79
N SER A 70 5.99 10.37 2.06
CA SER A 70 4.87 10.12 2.99
C SER A 70 4.66 11.29 3.94
N LEU A 71 3.40 11.65 4.12
CA LEU A 71 2.96 12.61 5.13
C LEU A 71 2.45 11.85 6.36
N THR A 72 2.96 12.23 7.53
CA THR A 72 2.37 11.85 8.82
C THR A 72 1.84 13.10 9.50
N ILE A 73 0.56 13.08 9.83
CA ILE A 73 -0.09 14.07 10.70
C ILE A 73 -0.74 13.35 11.87
N TRP A 74 -0.77 13.98 13.03
CA TRP A 74 -1.35 13.38 14.23
C TRP A 74 -2.09 14.41 15.08
N LEU A 75 -2.83 13.89 16.05
CA LEU A 75 -3.62 14.64 17.02
C LEU A 75 -3.23 14.19 18.43
N ASP A 76 -3.01 15.15 19.31
CA ASP A 76 -2.96 14.92 20.75
C ASP A 76 -3.80 15.97 21.49
N SER A 77 -3.66 16.04 22.82
CA SER A 77 -4.40 16.97 23.65
C SER A 77 -4.09 18.45 23.38
N ASN A 78 -2.98 18.77 22.72
CA ASN A 78 -2.58 20.15 22.44
C ASN A 78 -3.20 20.65 21.13
N THR A 79 -3.07 19.86 20.06
CA THR A 79 -3.63 20.20 18.74
C THR A 79 -3.63 18.97 17.82
N GLY A 80 -4.41 19.05 16.74
CA GLY A 80 -4.22 18.23 15.55
C GLY A 80 -3.31 18.89 14.52
N SER A 81 -3.39 18.42 13.28
CA SER A 81 -2.75 19.01 12.12
C SER A 81 -3.61 18.84 10.87
N GLY A 82 -3.38 19.70 9.89
CA GLY A 82 -4.02 19.60 8.58
C GLY A 82 -3.23 20.30 7.50
N PHE A 83 -3.54 19.96 6.25
CA PHE A 83 -2.88 20.48 5.06
C PHE A 83 -3.90 20.98 4.05
N LYS A 84 -3.43 21.74 3.06
CA LYS A 84 -4.25 22.27 1.98
C LYS A 84 -3.48 22.24 0.67
N SER A 85 -4.19 22.06 -0.44
CA SER A 85 -3.61 22.18 -1.78
C SER A 85 -2.99 23.57 -2.01
N LEU A 86 -1.94 23.62 -2.82
CA LEU A 86 -1.31 24.87 -3.22
C LEU A 86 -2.24 25.70 -4.12
N HIS A 87 -3.09 25.03 -4.90
CA HIS A 87 -3.99 25.63 -5.89
C HIS A 87 -5.45 25.29 -5.61
N SER A 88 -6.35 26.16 -6.06
CA SER A 88 -7.78 25.89 -6.14
C SER A 88 -8.11 25.20 -7.47
N TYR A 89 -9.05 24.26 -7.45
CA TYR A 89 -9.45 23.49 -8.62
C TYR A 89 -10.94 23.67 -8.90
N LYS A 90 -11.32 23.68 -10.19
CA LYS A 90 -12.72 23.63 -10.63
C LYS A 90 -13.20 22.20 -10.90
N SER A 91 -12.28 21.31 -11.24
CA SER A 91 -12.51 19.89 -11.52
C SER A 91 -11.20 19.12 -11.37
N GLY A 92 -11.28 17.80 -11.17
CA GLY A 92 -10.10 16.93 -11.08
C GLY A 92 -10.40 15.58 -10.41
N TYR A 93 -9.45 14.66 -10.51
CA TYR A 93 -9.41 13.45 -9.70
C TYR A 93 -8.38 13.65 -8.58
N PHE A 94 -8.81 13.52 -7.34
CA PHE A 94 -7.97 13.71 -6.16
C PHE A 94 -7.99 12.44 -5.33
N GLY A 95 -6.82 11.89 -5.05
CA GLY A 95 -6.66 10.67 -4.29
C GLY A 95 -5.38 10.69 -3.48
N ALA A 96 -5.37 9.90 -2.43
CA ALA A 96 -4.21 9.64 -1.61
C ALA A 96 -4.29 8.22 -1.04
N ASP A 97 -3.15 7.58 -0.86
CA ASP A 97 -3.06 6.36 -0.08
C ASP A 97 -3.05 6.73 1.41
N ILE A 98 -4.06 6.30 2.16
CA ILE A 98 -4.26 6.67 3.56
C ILE A 98 -4.20 5.44 4.45
N LYS A 99 -3.38 5.51 5.50
CA LYS A 99 -3.34 4.52 6.58
C LYS A 99 -3.85 5.14 7.87
N LEU A 100 -4.83 4.50 8.51
CA LEU A 100 -5.45 4.98 9.74
C LEU A 100 -4.72 4.47 10.99
N GLN A 101 -4.89 5.21 12.10
CA GLN A 101 -4.42 4.80 13.42
C GLN A 101 -5.19 3.55 13.90
N PRO A 102 -4.50 2.49 14.35
CA PRO A 102 -5.16 1.32 14.93
C PRO A 102 -5.58 1.56 16.39
N GLY A 103 -6.48 0.72 16.90
CA GLY A 103 -6.91 0.76 18.31
C GLY A 103 -8.06 1.73 18.56
N TYR A 104 -8.12 2.30 19.77
CA TYR A 104 -9.20 3.19 20.18
C TYR A 104 -9.04 4.59 19.57
N THR A 105 -10.01 4.99 18.73
CA THR A 105 -10.02 6.27 18.01
C THR A 105 -11.34 7.02 18.16
N ALA A 106 -12.13 6.72 19.20
CA ALA A 106 -13.43 7.36 19.39
C ALA A 106 -13.29 8.89 19.48
N GLY A 107 -14.14 9.62 18.75
CA GLY A 107 -14.12 11.08 18.70
C GLY A 107 -13.03 11.70 17.82
N VAL A 108 -12.18 10.89 17.16
CA VAL A 108 -11.15 11.38 16.23
C VAL A 108 -11.59 11.16 14.79
N ILE A 109 -11.43 12.18 13.95
CA ILE A 109 -11.72 12.11 12.51
C ILE A 109 -10.41 12.30 11.74
N THR A 110 -10.13 11.38 10.82
CA THR A 110 -9.14 11.57 9.74
C THR A 110 -9.91 11.83 8.46
N SER A 111 -9.64 12.94 7.77
CA SER A 111 -10.42 13.39 6.61
C SER A 111 -9.53 13.75 5.42
N LEU A 112 -10.03 13.47 4.21
CA LEU A 112 -9.58 14.04 2.95
C LEU A 112 -10.82 14.61 2.25
N TYR A 113 -10.83 15.92 1.98
CA TYR A 113 -11.98 16.66 1.44
C TYR A 113 -11.56 17.83 0.55
#